data_AF-A0AB35X3P4-F1
#
_entry.id   AF-A0AB35X3P4-F1
#
_cell.length_a   1.000
_cell.length_b   1.000
_cell.length_c   1.000
_cell.angle_alpha   90.00
_cell.angle_beta   90.00
_cell.angle_gamma   90.00
#
_symmetry.space_group_name_H-M   'P 1'
#
loop_
_entity.id
_entity.type
_entity.pdbx_description
1 polymer ?
#
loop_
_entity_poly.entity_id
_entity_poly.type
_entity_poly.pdbx_seq_one_letter_code
_entity_poly.pdbx_strand_id
1 'polypeptide(L)'
;MHLLLIAAALSNQLWFETQAQAETVVITPMASLTSDCDCQLTINVIHQGQSGTSNSSQSGQVALKAQRPQQLASLHLDIPQGEWTQITVILSNQQGVIMQQSWSSPARV
;
A
#
# COMPACT_ATOMS: atom_id res chain seq x y z
N MET A 1 -4.42 1.01 36.72
CA MET A 1 -4.66 1.27 35.28
C MET A 1 -3.33 1.00 34.57
N HIS A 2 -3.28 0.04 33.66
CA HIS A 2 -2.05 -0.29 32.93
C HIS A 2 -1.95 0.59 31.69
N LEU A 3 -1.00 1.53 31.70
CA LEU A 3 -0.60 2.29 30.52
C LEU A 3 0.06 1.32 29.54
N LEU A 4 -0.67 0.92 28.50
CA LEU A 4 -0.07 0.28 27.33
C LEU A 4 0.63 1.38 26.52
N LEU A 5 1.92 1.58 26.80
CA LEU A 5 2.79 2.38 25.93
C LEU A 5 3.03 1.57 24.66
N ILE A 6 2.31 1.91 23.58
CA ILE A 6 2.59 1.33 22.26
C ILE A 6 3.81 2.05 21.70
N ALA A 7 4.99 1.42 21.83
CA ALA A 7 6.22 1.87 21.18
C ALA A 7 6.17 1.55 19.68
N ALA A 8 5.46 2.36 18.90
CA ALA A 8 5.40 2.20 17.44
C ALA A 8 6.29 3.25 16.75
N ALA A 9 7.61 3.05 16.72
CA ALA A 9 8.52 3.90 15.92
C ALA A 9 9.89 3.29 15.56
N LEU A 10 10.14 1.99 15.80
CA LEU A 10 11.49 1.40 15.61
C LEU A 10 11.62 0.41 14.45
N SER A 11 10.56 0.14 13.71
CA SER A 11 10.60 -0.79 12.58
C SER A 11 10.16 -0.11 11.29
N ASN A 12 10.60 -0.67 10.17
CA ASN A 12 10.02 -0.32 8.88
C ASN A 12 8.52 -0.67 8.90
N GLN A 13 7.70 0.23 8.38
CA GLN A 13 6.26 0.06 8.29
C GLN A 13 5.78 0.37 6.86
N LEU A 14 4.85 -0.44 6.38
CA LEU A 14 4.15 -0.27 5.11
C LEU A 14 2.67 -0.55 5.38
N TRP A 15 1.83 0.45 5.15
CA TRP A 15 0.39 0.36 5.39
C TRP A 15 -0.38 1.08 4.28
N PHE A 16 -1.70 0.99 4.34
CA PHE A 16 -2.60 1.62 3.39
C PHE A 16 -3.55 2.53 4.13
N GLU A 17 -3.63 3.78 3.69
CA GLU A 17 -4.72 4.68 4.04
C GLU A 17 -5.79 4.59 2.96
N THR A 18 -7.06 4.57 3.36
CA THR A 18 -8.18 4.43 2.43
C THR A 18 -9.22 5.49 2.69
N GLN A 19 -9.67 6.15 1.63
CA GLN A 19 -10.74 7.14 1.70
C GLN A 19 -11.80 6.81 0.64
N ALA A 20 -13.03 6.58 1.09
CA ALA A 20 -14.17 6.45 0.18
C ALA A 20 -14.56 7.84 -0.37
N GLN A 21 -14.75 7.94 -1.67
CA GLN A 21 -15.16 9.15 -2.38
C GLN A 21 -16.28 8.81 -3.38
N ALA A 22 -17.54 9.02 -2.99
CA ALA A 22 -18.72 8.71 -3.79
C ALA A 22 -18.71 7.28 -4.38
N GLU A 23 -18.22 7.12 -5.62
CA GLU A 23 -18.15 5.85 -6.37
C GLU A 23 -16.73 5.27 -6.47
N THR A 24 -15.72 6.05 -6.05
CA THR A 24 -14.30 5.68 -6.07
C THR A 24 -13.79 5.43 -4.66
N VAL A 25 -12.78 4.56 -4.52
CA VAL A 25 -11.93 4.49 -3.32
C VAL A 25 -10.54 5.00 -3.68
N VAL A 26 -10.02 5.91 -2.85
CA VAL A 26 -8.63 6.34 -2.92
C VAL A 26 -7.82 5.55 -1.92
N ILE A 27 -6.82 4.83 -2.43
CA ILE A 27 -5.93 3.99 -1.65
C ILE A 27 -4.53 4.56 -1.74
N THR A 28 -4.00 4.93 -0.59
CA THR A 28 -2.73 5.61 -0.44
C THR A 28 -1.78 4.68 0.31
N PRO A 29 -0.89 3.95 -0.39
CA PRO A 29 0.16 3.21 0.28
C PRO A 29 1.15 4.19 0.93
N MET A 30 1.46 3.94 2.18
CA MET A 30 2.31 4.75 3.04
C MET A 30 3.47 3.92 3.56
N ALA A 31 4.65 4.51 3.68
CA ALA A 31 5.79 3.87 4.33
C ALA A 31 6.48 4.78 5.33
N SER A 32 7.10 4.16 6.34
CA SER A 32 8.07 4.79 7.22
C SER A 32 9.24 3.84 7.39
N LEU A 33 10.45 4.28 7.09
CA LEU A 33 11.67 3.48 7.18
C LEU A 33 12.52 3.91 8.37
N THR A 34 13.33 2.99 8.91
CA THR A 34 14.29 3.31 9.97
C THR A 34 15.54 4.05 9.46
N SER A 35 15.80 3.97 8.15
CA SER A 35 16.93 4.60 7.45
C SER A 35 16.47 5.20 6.11
N ASP A 36 17.22 6.20 5.62
CA ASP A 36 17.02 6.76 4.28
C ASP A 36 17.16 5.65 3.21
N CYS A 37 16.38 5.74 2.12
CA CYS A 37 16.40 4.77 1.04
C CYS A 37 16.16 5.40 -0.32
N ASP A 38 17.01 5.07 -1.29
CA ASP A 38 16.65 5.11 -2.72
C ASP A 38 16.12 3.72 -3.08
N CYS A 39 14.80 3.60 -3.03
CA CYS A 39 14.08 2.34 -3.04
C CYS A 39 13.41 2.11 -4.39
N GLN A 40 13.45 0.87 -4.88
CA GLN A 40 12.57 0.41 -5.93
C GLN A 40 11.18 0.15 -5.32
N LEU A 41 10.19 0.88 -5.81
CA LEU A 41 8.78 0.67 -5.53
C LEU A 41 8.17 -0.17 -6.65
N THR A 42 7.39 -1.19 -6.29
CA THR A 42 6.53 -1.94 -7.21
C THR A 42 5.12 -2.01 -6.63
N ILE A 43 4.13 -1.69 -7.46
CA ILE A 43 2.71 -1.77 -7.13
C ILE A 43 2.06 -2.70 -8.13
N ASN A 44 1.50 -3.81 -7.64
CA ASN A 44 0.71 -4.73 -8.43
C ASN A 44 -0.76 -4.59 -8.04
N VAL A 45 -1.64 -4.55 -9.02
CA VAL A 45 -3.10 -4.50 -8.80
C VAL A 45 -3.75 -5.63 -9.57
N ILE A 46 -4.54 -6.43 -8.88
CA ILE A 46 -5.41 -7.44 -9.47
C ILE A 46 -6.84 -6.99 -9.19
N HIS A 47 -7.64 -6.86 -10.23
CA HIS A 47 -9.05 -6.52 -10.10
C HIS A 47 -9.89 -7.58 -10.84
N GLN A 48 -10.85 -8.16 -10.12
CA GLN A 48 -11.79 -9.16 -10.60
C GLN A 48 -13.18 -8.54 -10.62
N GLY A 49 -13.67 -8.25 -11.81
CA GLY A 49 -14.99 -7.69 -12.06
C GLY A 49 -15.90 -8.66 -12.81
N GLN A 50 -17.14 -8.22 -13.05
CA GLN A 50 -18.12 -9.04 -13.76
C GLN A 50 -17.70 -9.40 -15.19
N SER A 51 -16.91 -8.52 -15.82
CA SER A 51 -16.45 -8.68 -17.21
C SER A 51 -15.12 -9.44 -17.34
N GLY A 52 -14.47 -9.78 -16.21
CA GLY A 52 -13.20 -10.53 -16.20
C GLY A 52 -12.19 -10.01 -15.19
N THR A 53 -10.93 -10.42 -15.37
CA THR A 53 -9.82 -10.07 -14.48
C THR A 53 -8.82 -9.17 -15.19
N SER A 54 -8.46 -8.06 -14.56
CA SER A 54 -7.33 -7.22 -14.97
C SER A 54 -6.18 -7.37 -14.00
N ASN A 55 -4.95 -7.29 -14.53
CA ASN A 55 -3.71 -7.27 -13.76
C ASN A 55 -2.90 -6.07 -14.25
N SER A 56 -2.47 -5.20 -13.34
CA SER A 56 -1.53 -4.11 -13.63
C SER A 56 -0.31 -4.19 -12.73
N SER A 57 0.83 -3.76 -13.26
CA SER A 57 2.08 -3.62 -12.51
C SER A 57 2.72 -2.30 -12.87
N GLN A 58 3.10 -1.54 -11.85
CA GLN A 58 3.83 -0.28 -11.99
C GLN A 58 5.06 -0.34 -11.11
N SER A 59 6.19 0.13 -11.61
CA SER A 59 7.45 0.15 -10.87
C SER A 59 8.22 1.45 -11.12
N GLY A 60 8.92 1.93 -10.11
CA GLY A 60 9.72 3.15 -10.20
C GLY A 60 10.61 3.35 -8.97
N GLN A 61 11.55 4.30 -9.06
CA GLN A 61 12.41 4.66 -7.94
C GLN A 61 11.74 5.72 -7.07
N VAL A 62 11.88 5.58 -5.74
CA VAL A 62 11.39 6.55 -4.75
C VAL A 62 12.46 6.83 -3.70
N ALA A 63 12.67 8.10 -3.39
CA ALA A 63 13.57 8.54 -2.32
C ALA A 63 12.79 8.72 -1.01
N LEU A 64 13.07 7.88 -0.02
CA LEU A 64 12.44 7.88 1.29
C LEU A 64 13.41 8.37 2.36
N LYS A 65 12.90 9.18 3.28
CA LYS A 65 13.61 9.70 4.45
C LYS A 65 13.23 8.90 5.69
N ALA A 66 14.22 8.64 6.52
CA ALA A 66 14.04 7.89 7.75
C ALA A 66 13.04 8.55 8.71
N GLN A 67 12.38 7.72 9.53
CA GLN A 67 11.64 8.11 10.74
C GLN A 67 10.45 9.04 10.51
N ARG A 68 9.89 9.03 9.30
CA ARG A 68 8.66 9.77 8.99
C ARG A 68 7.77 8.99 8.02
N PRO A 69 6.45 9.04 8.23
CA PRO A 69 5.49 8.60 7.22
C PRO A 69 5.64 9.37 5.91
N GLN A 70 5.61 8.64 4.80
CA GLN A 70 5.64 9.17 3.45
C GLN A 70 4.66 8.41 2.57
N GLN A 71 3.91 9.17 1.79
CA GLN A 71 3.06 8.63 0.73
C GLN A 71 3.90 8.10 -0.42
N LEU A 72 3.56 6.90 -0.90
CA LEU A 72 4.23 6.25 -2.03
C LEU A 72 3.50 6.50 -3.35
N ALA A 73 2.17 6.49 -3.33
CA ALA A 73 1.32 6.69 -4.49
C ALA A 73 -0.09 7.14 -4.06
N SER A 74 -0.95 7.47 -5.02
CA SER A 74 -2.40 7.60 -4.80
C SER A 74 -3.11 6.79 -5.88
N LEU A 75 -3.83 5.75 -5.47
CA LEU A 75 -4.54 4.84 -6.36
C LEU A 75 -6.03 5.17 -6.29
N HIS A 76 -6.59 5.65 -7.39
CA HIS A 76 -8.01 5.92 -7.51
C HIS A 76 -8.64 4.71 -8.21
N LEU A 77 -9.46 3.96 -7.48
CA LEU A 77 -10.09 2.75 -8.01
C LEU A 77 -11.61 2.88 -7.94
N ASP A 78 -12.26 2.56 -9.06
CA ASP A 78 -13.67 2.24 -9.09
C ASP A 78 -13.82 0.76 -8.72
N ILE A 79 -14.48 0.48 -7.60
CA ILE A 79 -14.73 -0.90 -7.15
C ILE A 79 -16.25 -1.06 -6.96
N PRO A 80 -16.98 -1.38 -8.05
CA PRO A 80 -18.39 -1.71 -7.99
C PRO A 80 -18.73 -2.79 -6.95
N GLN A 81 -19.96 -2.75 -6.46
CA GLN A 81 -20.52 -3.78 -5.58
C GLN A 81 -20.39 -5.17 -6.22
N GLY A 82 -19.85 -6.13 -5.48
CA GLY A 82 -19.67 -7.51 -5.94
C GLY A 82 -18.36 -7.78 -6.67
N GLU A 83 -17.55 -6.75 -6.95
CA GLU A 83 -16.21 -6.87 -7.53
C GLU A 83 -15.13 -6.89 -6.43
N TRP A 84 -13.93 -7.35 -6.79
CA TRP A 84 -12.83 -7.52 -5.83
C TRP A 84 -11.54 -6.95 -6.37
N THR A 85 -10.78 -6.25 -5.52
CA THR A 85 -9.46 -5.74 -5.87
C THR A 85 -8.45 -6.11 -4.78
N GLN A 86 -7.26 -6.54 -5.18
CA GLN A 86 -6.08 -6.62 -4.32
C GLN A 86 -4.95 -5.76 -4.89
N ILE A 87 -4.33 -5.00 -4.01
CA ILE A 87 -3.14 -4.21 -4.28
C ILE A 87 -2.01 -4.80 -3.44
N THR A 88 -0.90 -5.12 -4.08
CA THR A 88 0.34 -5.53 -3.41
C THR A 88 1.41 -4.50 -3.68
N VAL A 89 1.94 -3.92 -2.61
CA VAL A 89 3.06 -2.96 -2.66
C VAL A 89 4.31 -3.63 -2.14
N ILE A 90 5.40 -3.48 -2.88
CA ILE A 90 6.73 -3.99 -2.56
C ILE A 90 7.69 -2.81 -2.56
N LEU A 91 8.44 -2.65 -1.48
CA LEU A 91 9.61 -1.78 -1.41
C LEU A 91 10.85 -2.66 -1.32
N SER A 92 11.80 -2.41 -2.22
CA SER A 92 13.08 -3.12 -2.26
C SER A 92 14.26 -2.15 -2.47
N ASN A 93 15.45 -2.61 -2.16
CA ASN A 93 16.72 -1.96 -2.46
C ASN A 93 17.69 -2.98 -3.07
N GLN A 94 18.97 -2.61 -3.19
CA GLN A 94 20.01 -3.49 -3.74
C GLN A 94 20.22 -4.78 -2.91
N GLN A 95 19.85 -4.79 -1.63
CA GLN A 95 19.96 -5.92 -0.72
C GLN A 95 18.74 -6.85 -0.77
N GLY A 96 17.64 -6.43 -1.40
CA GLY A 96 16.42 -7.23 -1.57
C GLY A 96 15.16 -6.52 -1.13
N VAL A 97 14.11 -7.30 -0.83
CA VAL A 97 12.81 -6.78 -0.36
C VAL A 97 12.94 -6.27 1.07
N ILE A 98 12.59 -5.01 1.28
CA ILE A 98 12.53 -4.38 2.62
C ILE A 98 11.18 -4.71 3.25
N MET A 99 10.09 -4.49 2.50
CA MET A 99 8.72 -4.74 2.93
C MET A 99 7.83 -5.13 1.75
N GLN A 100 6.83 -5.93 2.06
CA GLN A 100 5.72 -6.23 1.18
C GLN A 100 4.43 -6.19 2.00
N GLN A 101 3.42 -5.49 1.51
CA GLN A 101 2.10 -5.47 2.13
C GLN A 101 1.04 -5.54 1.06
N SER A 102 -0.11 -6.13 1.40
CA SER A 102 -1.27 -6.13 0.53
C SER A 102 -2.47 -5.48 1.20
N TRP A 103 -3.28 -4.83 0.40
CA TRP A 103 -4.62 -4.40 0.74
C TRP A 103 -5.60 -5.12 -0.18
N SER A 104 -6.75 -5.49 0.33
CA SER A 104 -7.86 -5.99 -0.47
C SER A 104 -9.14 -5.23 -0.14
N SER A 105 -9.98 -5.04 -1.14
CA SER A 105 -11.32 -4.49 -0.92
C SER A 105 -12.08 -5.35 0.07
N PRO A 106 -12.95 -4.76 0.93
CA PRO A 106 -13.75 -5.52 1.87
C PRO A 106 -14.46 -6.68 1.17
N ALA A 107 -14.42 -7.86 1.81
CA ALA A 107 -15.08 -9.04 1.27
C ALA A 107 -16.60 -8.80 1.21
N ARG A 108 -17.24 -9.40 0.19
CA ARG A 108 -18.70 -9.44 0.03
C ARG A 108 -19.40 -9.68 1.38
N VAL A 109 -20.18 -8.71 1.83
CA VAL A 109 -21.30 -8.94 2.76
C VAL A 109 -22.57 -8.58 2.02
#